data_AF-A0A926TV34-F1
#
_entry.id   AF-A0A926TV34-F1
#
_cell.length_a   1.000
_cell.length_b   1.000
_cell.length_c   1.000
_cell.angle_alpha   90.00
_cell.angle_beta   90.00
_cell.angle_gamma   90.00
#
_symmetry.space_group_name_H-M   'P 1'
#
loop_
_entity.id
_entity.type
_entity.pdbx_description
1 polymer ?
#
loop_
_entity_poly.entity_id
_entity_poly.type
_entity_poly.pdbx_seq_one_letter_code
_entity_poly.pdbx_strand_id
1 'polypeptide(L)'
;MVRKPRTQPSGFVIEISLEKRCLHIDRITGALAQAAYSRSAMKPELLTRLEQLAAPYAPLPSWSVHPNTIRALVRRYSEQSAFYPLEEMAQWLAYQRYGLFLLPGHQPLFYARTEHKTICPNRSATAALGEACLGLVMQYLYQSRLLARPTADYPDAVCAHPTDQTLYLGEAKATAAQTVDDIKRVIDSELPRFIPFVVAANALDNTSTKVLGLLVGTTILSSDQWHCAISEVQV
;
A
#
# COMPACT_ATOMS: atom_id res chain seq x y z
N MET A 1 49.56 -3.48 16.62
CA MET A 1 48.39 -4.39 16.61
C MET A 1 47.22 -3.67 15.93
N VAL A 2 47.12 -3.78 14.61
CA VAL A 2 46.09 -3.08 13.81
C VAL A 2 44.79 -3.85 13.95
N ARG A 3 43.79 -3.26 14.61
CA ARG A 3 42.43 -3.84 14.66
C ARG A 3 41.89 -3.90 13.23
N LYS A 4 41.73 -5.11 12.69
CA LYS A 4 40.94 -5.32 11.47
C LYS A 4 39.56 -4.68 11.66
N PRO A 5 39.04 -3.94 10.66
CA PRO A 5 37.65 -3.51 10.71
C PRO A 5 36.77 -4.76 10.79
N ARG A 6 35.89 -4.80 11.80
CA ARG A 6 34.81 -5.78 11.84
C ARG A 6 34.00 -5.57 10.56
N THR A 7 34.05 -6.53 9.65
CA THR A 7 33.04 -6.68 8.61
C THR A 7 31.70 -6.73 9.33
N GLN A 8 30.88 -5.69 9.18
CA GLN A 8 29.49 -5.74 9.59
C GLN A 8 28.87 -6.96 8.90
N PRO A 9 28.12 -7.82 9.63
CA PRO A 9 27.35 -8.84 8.96
C PRO A 9 26.44 -8.12 7.96
N SER A 10 26.39 -8.60 6.72
CA SER A 10 25.46 -8.14 5.69
C SER A 10 24.07 -8.09 6.33
N GLY A 11 23.61 -6.88 6.65
CA GLY A 11 22.36 -6.69 7.36
C GLY A 11 21.22 -7.25 6.51
N PHE A 12 20.29 -7.95 7.14
CA PHE A 12 19.05 -8.37 6.48
C PHE A 12 18.38 -7.12 5.91
N VAL A 13 18.19 -7.07 4.59
CA VAL A 13 17.55 -5.96 3.86
C VAL A 13 16.30 -6.48 3.17
N ILE A 14 15.32 -5.60 3.00
CA ILE A 14 14.09 -5.87 2.26
C ILE A 14 14.21 -5.15 0.91
N GLU A 15 14.24 -5.92 -0.16
CA GLU A 15 14.24 -5.43 -1.53
C GLU A 15 12.79 -5.18 -1.97
N ILE A 16 12.50 -3.95 -2.38
CA ILE A 16 11.18 -3.50 -2.79
C ILE A 16 11.25 -3.08 -4.25
N SER A 17 10.66 -3.89 -5.12
CA SER A 17 10.47 -3.52 -6.53
C SER A 17 9.26 -2.58 -6.66
N LEU A 18 9.35 -1.63 -7.60
CA LEU A 18 8.35 -0.58 -7.75
C LEU A 18 7.91 -0.48 -9.20
N GLU A 19 6.64 -0.16 -9.37
CA GLU A 19 6.08 0.26 -10.65
C GLU A 19 4.96 1.28 -10.40
N LYS A 20 4.72 2.13 -11.40
CA LYS A 20 3.75 3.21 -11.31
C LYS A 20 2.98 3.34 -12.60
N ARG A 21 1.69 3.65 -12.49
CA ARG A 21 0.89 4.24 -13.57
C ARG A 21 0.27 5.56 -13.12
N CYS A 22 -0.03 6.41 -14.09
CA CYS A 22 -0.74 7.67 -13.87
C CYS A 22 -2.11 7.61 -14.56
N LEU A 23 -3.16 7.92 -13.82
CA LEU A 23 -4.53 8.01 -14.30
C LEU A 23 -4.93 9.48 -14.30
N HIS A 24 -5.28 10.01 -15.47
CA HIS A 24 -5.79 11.37 -15.62
C HIS A 24 -7.32 11.29 -15.71
N ILE A 25 -8.00 11.80 -14.69
CA ILE A 25 -9.45 11.73 -14.53
C ILE A 25 -10.06 13.00 -15.09
N ASP A 26 -10.67 12.90 -16.27
CA ASP A 26 -11.43 14.01 -16.83
C ASP A 26 -12.70 14.32 -16.00
N ARG A 27 -13.29 15.50 -16.23
CA ARG A 27 -14.51 15.93 -15.51
C ARG A 27 -15.66 14.94 -15.64
N ILE A 28 -15.78 14.26 -16.78
CA ILE A 28 -16.86 13.29 -17.06
C ILE A 28 -16.67 12.04 -16.19
N THR A 29 -15.44 11.53 -16.14
CA THR A 29 -15.05 10.36 -15.34
C THR A 29 -15.15 10.69 -13.85
N GLY A 30 -14.78 11.90 -13.44
CA GLY A 30 -14.95 12.36 -12.06
C GLY A 30 -16.41 12.41 -11.62
N ALA A 31 -17.30 12.95 -12.47
CA ALA A 31 -18.74 12.97 -12.21
C ALA A 31 -19.34 11.56 -12.17
N LEU A 32 -18.92 10.68 -13.08
CA LEU A 32 -19.32 9.27 -13.10
C LEU A 32 -18.85 8.54 -11.83
N ALA A 33 -17.63 8.82 -11.35
CA ALA A 33 -17.11 8.26 -10.10
C ALA A 33 -17.94 8.66 -8.89
N GLN A 34 -18.30 9.95 -8.76
CA GLN A 34 -19.19 10.42 -7.70
C GLN A 34 -20.58 9.77 -7.78
N ALA A 35 -21.13 9.61 -8.98
CA ALA A 35 -22.40 8.96 -9.19
C ALA A 35 -22.35 7.45 -8.84
N ALA A 36 -21.28 6.75 -9.22
CA ALA A 36 -21.06 5.34 -8.91
C ALA A 36 -20.81 5.07 -7.43
N TYR A 37 -20.22 6.03 -6.71
CA TYR A 37 -20.10 5.99 -5.26
C TYR A 37 -21.47 6.00 -4.58
N SER A 38 -22.39 6.83 -5.09
CA SER A 38 -23.76 6.96 -4.55
C SER A 38 -24.70 5.84 -5.05
N ARG A 39 -24.48 5.32 -6.26
CA ARG A 39 -25.34 4.35 -6.94
C ARG A 39 -24.50 3.21 -7.52
N SER A 40 -24.56 2.05 -6.85
CA SER A 40 -23.80 0.86 -7.25
C SER A 40 -24.03 0.41 -8.71
N ALA A 41 -25.21 0.69 -9.27
CA ALA A 41 -25.55 0.37 -10.66
C ALA A 41 -24.64 1.05 -11.71
N MET A 42 -23.98 2.17 -11.38
CA MET A 42 -23.08 2.87 -12.30
C MET A 42 -21.61 2.40 -12.18
N LYS A 43 -21.30 1.49 -11.25
CA LYS A 43 -19.94 0.93 -11.10
C LYS A 43 -19.43 0.21 -12.35
N PRO A 44 -20.22 -0.61 -13.07
CA PRO A 44 -19.73 -1.27 -14.29
C PRO A 44 -19.31 -0.27 -15.37
N GLU A 45 -20.11 0.78 -15.58
CA GLU A 45 -19.80 1.83 -16.56
C GLU A 45 -18.51 2.58 -16.20
N LEU A 46 -18.32 2.90 -14.91
CA LEU A 46 -17.09 3.51 -14.43
C LEU A 46 -15.88 2.60 -14.64
N LEU A 47 -15.99 1.31 -14.31
CA LEU A 47 -14.90 0.35 -14.49
C LEU A 47 -14.48 0.25 -15.95
N THR A 48 -15.43 0.15 -16.88
CA THR A 48 -15.14 0.16 -18.32
C THR A 48 -14.41 1.43 -18.75
N ARG A 49 -14.79 2.60 -18.21
CA ARG A 49 -14.11 3.86 -18.53
C ARG A 49 -12.71 3.93 -17.91
N LEU A 50 -12.52 3.42 -16.70
CA LEU A 50 -11.21 3.35 -16.05
C LEU A 50 -10.26 2.39 -16.78
N GLU A 51 -10.77 1.26 -17.29
CA GLU A 51 -10.00 0.35 -18.14
C GLU A 51 -9.51 1.04 -19.42
N GLN A 52 -10.34 1.88 -20.04
CA GLN A 52 -9.93 2.67 -21.22
C GLN A 52 -8.88 3.74 -20.90
N LEU A 53 -8.90 4.26 -19.68
CA LEU A 53 -7.92 5.25 -19.18
C LEU A 53 -6.68 4.59 -18.55
N ALA A 54 -6.68 3.26 -18.42
CA ALA A 54 -5.61 2.56 -17.72
C ALA A 54 -4.31 2.62 -18.54
N ALA A 55 -3.40 3.48 -18.10
CA ALA A 55 -2.02 3.44 -18.57
C ALA A 55 -1.32 2.17 -18.02
N PRO A 56 -0.41 1.55 -18.79
CA PRO A 56 0.39 0.44 -18.29
C PRO A 56 1.28 0.91 -17.13
N TYR A 57 1.53 -0.01 -16.19
CA TYR A 57 2.50 0.22 -15.14
C TYR A 57 3.91 0.27 -15.72
N ALA A 58 4.63 1.35 -15.43
CA ALA A 58 6.03 1.53 -15.78
C ALA A 58 6.92 1.21 -14.56
N PRO A 59 8.02 0.47 -14.74
CA PRO A 59 8.93 0.16 -13.64
C PRO A 59 9.62 1.42 -13.11
N LEU A 60 9.86 1.44 -11.81
CA LEU A 60 10.64 2.47 -11.10
C LEU A 60 11.89 1.84 -10.46
N PRO A 61 12.90 2.65 -10.08
CA PRO A 61 14.07 2.15 -9.37
C PRO A 61 13.66 1.45 -8.06
N SER A 62 14.10 0.21 -7.88
CA SER A 62 13.87 -0.56 -6.65
C SER A 62 14.56 0.07 -5.43
N TRP A 63 14.09 -0.29 -4.24
CA TRP A 63 14.69 0.12 -2.97
C TRP A 63 15.22 -1.07 -2.20
N SER A 64 16.35 -0.86 -1.52
CA SER A 64 16.85 -1.76 -0.47
C SER A 64 16.64 -1.08 0.87
N VAL A 65 15.75 -1.62 1.70
CA VAL A 65 15.28 -0.97 2.93
C VAL A 65 15.64 -1.83 4.14
N HIS A 66 16.26 -1.21 5.13
CA HIS A 66 16.54 -1.89 6.40
C HIS A 66 15.23 -2.15 7.18
N PRO A 67 15.04 -3.33 7.80
CA PRO A 67 13.83 -3.67 8.57
C PRO A 67 13.44 -2.66 9.65
N ASN A 68 14.44 -2.03 10.29
CA ASN A 68 14.17 -0.98 11.29
C ASN A 68 13.46 0.25 10.68
N THR A 69 13.72 0.57 9.42
CA THR A 69 13.01 1.64 8.70
C THR A 69 11.55 1.25 8.52
N ILE A 70 11.27 0.01 8.11
CA ILE A 70 9.90 -0.50 8.01
C ILE A 70 9.20 -0.47 9.37
N ARG A 71 9.84 -0.94 10.44
CA ARG A 71 9.27 -0.89 11.80
C ARG A 71 8.94 0.55 12.23
N ALA A 72 9.82 1.50 11.90
CA ALA A 72 9.56 2.92 12.19
C ALA A 72 8.38 3.47 11.38
N LEU A 73 8.24 3.06 10.12
CA LEU A 73 7.14 3.47 9.25
C LEU A 73 5.81 2.83 9.65
N VAL A 74 5.79 1.56 10.07
CA VAL A 74 4.60 0.94 10.68
C VAL A 74 4.10 1.80 11.85
N ARG A 75 4.98 2.16 12.79
CA ARG A 75 4.59 2.99 13.95
C ARG A 75 4.06 4.36 13.56
N ARG A 76 4.56 4.92 12.46
CA ARG A 76 4.23 6.27 12.02
C ARG A 76 2.99 6.34 11.16
N TYR A 77 2.84 5.42 10.22
CA TYR A 77 1.79 5.44 9.20
C TYR A 77 0.65 4.49 9.51
N SER A 78 0.90 3.39 10.22
CA SER A 78 -0.11 2.36 10.35
C SER A 78 -1.15 2.63 11.44
N GLU A 79 -2.43 2.46 11.11
CA GLU A 79 -3.54 2.47 12.07
C GLU A 79 -3.81 1.08 12.66
N GLN A 80 -3.26 0.04 12.05
CA GLN A 80 -3.48 -1.34 12.45
C GLN A 80 -2.82 -1.64 13.79
N SER A 81 -3.55 -2.35 14.65
CA SER A 81 -3.00 -2.93 15.88
C SER A 81 -2.19 -4.19 15.55
N ALA A 82 -0.99 -4.01 14.98
CA ALA A 82 -0.04 -5.11 14.71
C ALA A 82 1.22 -4.93 15.57
N PHE A 83 1.55 -5.93 16.39
CA PHE A 83 2.65 -5.81 17.37
C PHE A 83 4.01 -6.07 16.74
N TYR A 84 4.14 -7.15 15.96
CA TYR A 84 5.38 -7.53 15.27
C TYR A 84 5.12 -7.97 13.82
N PRO A 85 4.67 -7.04 12.94
CA PRO A 85 4.17 -7.41 11.63
C PRO A 85 5.22 -8.07 10.72
N LEU A 86 6.50 -7.68 10.82
CA LEU A 86 7.57 -8.31 10.04
C LEU A 86 7.81 -9.76 10.49
N GLU A 87 7.87 -9.97 11.80
CA GLU A 87 8.11 -11.27 12.40
C GLU A 87 6.93 -12.22 12.13
N GLU A 88 5.70 -11.73 12.25
CA GLU A 88 4.48 -12.49 11.94
C GLU A 88 4.42 -12.89 10.47
N MET A 89 4.78 -11.99 9.55
CA MET A 89 4.82 -12.31 8.12
C MET A 89 5.95 -13.28 7.77
N ALA A 90 7.13 -13.14 8.38
CA ALA A 90 8.22 -14.10 8.20
C ALA A 90 7.81 -15.51 8.68
N GLN A 91 7.10 -15.60 9.80
CA GLN A 91 6.56 -16.87 10.30
C GLN A 91 5.50 -17.46 9.36
N TRP A 92 4.59 -16.64 8.82
CA TRP A 92 3.62 -17.08 7.83
C TRP A 92 4.29 -17.67 6.59
N LEU A 93 5.29 -16.97 6.05
CA LEU A 93 6.03 -17.43 4.87
C LEU A 93 6.83 -18.71 5.16
N ALA A 94 7.42 -18.82 6.36
CA ALA A 94 8.08 -20.05 6.80
C ALA A 94 7.10 -21.21 6.95
N TYR A 95 5.89 -20.95 7.47
CA TYR A 95 4.81 -21.93 7.56
C TYR A 95 4.40 -22.43 6.16
N GLN A 96 4.15 -21.51 5.23
CA GLN A 96 3.79 -21.84 3.85
C GLN A 96 4.86 -22.67 3.14
N ARG A 97 6.14 -22.34 3.36
CA ARG A 97 7.26 -22.98 2.66
C ARG A 97 7.71 -24.30 3.28
N TYR A 98 7.72 -24.40 4.61
CA TYR A 98 8.35 -25.51 5.34
C TYR A 98 7.36 -26.34 6.15
N GLY A 99 6.10 -25.93 6.25
CA GLY A 99 5.11 -26.59 7.11
C GLY A 99 5.47 -26.52 8.60
N LEU A 100 6.35 -25.59 8.99
CA LEU A 100 6.86 -25.48 10.37
C LEU A 100 5.71 -25.18 11.34
N PHE A 101 5.55 -26.05 12.34
CA PHE A 101 4.61 -25.83 13.44
C PHE A 101 4.98 -24.56 14.21
N LEU A 102 3.96 -23.78 14.58
CA LEU A 102 4.08 -22.58 15.40
C LEU A 102 4.97 -22.85 16.61
N LEU A 103 5.97 -22.00 16.84
CA LEU A 103 6.80 -22.11 18.04
C LEU A 103 5.90 -22.13 19.29
N PRO A 104 6.20 -22.97 20.29
CA PRO A 104 5.46 -22.99 21.54
C PRO A 104 5.32 -21.57 22.13
N GLY A 105 4.09 -21.12 22.37
CA GLY A 105 3.81 -19.79 22.93
C GLY A 105 3.41 -18.70 21.92
N HIS A 106 3.53 -18.94 20.61
CA HIS A 106 2.91 -18.03 19.63
C HIS A 106 1.40 -18.28 19.54
N GLN A 107 0.61 -17.21 19.67
CA GLN A 107 -0.82 -17.30 19.42
C GLN A 107 -1.04 -17.79 17.98
N PRO A 108 -1.93 -18.76 17.76
CA PRO A 108 -2.43 -19.06 16.42
C PRO A 108 -3.28 -17.86 15.96
N LEU A 109 -2.63 -16.80 15.51
CA LEU A 109 -3.27 -15.70 14.77
C LEU A 109 -3.72 -16.16 13.37
N PHE A 110 -3.30 -17.37 13.00
CA PHE A 110 -3.86 -18.19 11.95
C PHE A 110 -5.23 -18.68 12.39
N TYR A 111 -6.31 -18.14 11.81
CA TYR A 111 -7.66 -18.63 12.06
C TYR A 111 -7.68 -20.15 11.91
N ALA A 112 -8.08 -20.85 12.98
CA ALA A 112 -8.03 -22.30 13.09
C ALA A 112 -8.56 -22.98 11.82
N ARG A 113 -7.79 -23.96 11.32
CA ARG A 113 -8.19 -24.83 10.21
C ARG A 113 -9.41 -25.66 10.64
N THR A 114 -10.60 -25.18 10.31
CA THR A 114 -11.76 -26.06 10.10
C THR A 114 -11.74 -26.54 8.64
N GLU A 115 -12.39 -27.64 8.30
CA GLU A 115 -12.53 -28.11 6.89
C GLU A 115 -13.01 -27.00 5.93
N HIS A 116 -13.64 -25.95 6.46
CA HIS A 116 -14.18 -24.81 5.72
C HIS A 116 -13.36 -23.51 5.77
N LYS A 117 -12.24 -23.43 6.53
CA LYS A 117 -11.41 -22.21 6.62
C LYS A 117 -9.98 -22.51 6.20
N THR A 118 -9.59 -21.91 5.08
CA THR A 118 -8.19 -21.83 4.66
C THR A 118 -7.41 -21.00 5.67
N ILE A 119 -6.22 -21.49 6.03
CA ILE A 119 -5.29 -20.74 6.86
C ILE A 119 -4.85 -19.51 6.06
N CYS A 120 -4.87 -18.33 6.68
CA CYS A 120 -4.50 -17.07 6.04
C CYS A 120 -3.50 -16.29 6.90
N PRO A 121 -2.67 -15.40 6.31
CA PRO A 121 -1.79 -14.53 7.09
C PRO A 121 -2.59 -13.64 8.04
N ASN A 122 -1.91 -13.08 9.05
CA ASN A 122 -2.49 -12.01 9.84
C ASN A 122 -2.76 -10.80 8.93
N ARG A 123 -4.05 -10.49 8.74
CA ARG A 123 -4.51 -9.40 7.89
C ARG A 123 -4.05 -8.05 8.41
N SER A 124 -4.05 -7.84 9.73
CA SER A 124 -3.59 -6.60 10.34
C SER A 124 -2.09 -6.42 10.18
N ALA A 125 -1.30 -7.49 10.27
CA ALA A 125 0.13 -7.43 9.96
C ALA A 125 0.37 -7.08 8.48
N THR A 126 -0.36 -7.73 7.58
CA THR A 126 -0.25 -7.48 6.13
C THR A 126 -0.61 -6.04 5.79
N ALA A 127 -1.73 -5.53 6.31
CA ALA A 127 -2.17 -4.15 6.14
C ALA A 127 -1.17 -3.15 6.73
N ALA A 128 -0.64 -3.42 7.93
CA ALA A 128 0.35 -2.55 8.56
C ALA A 128 1.63 -2.37 7.72
N LEU A 129 2.09 -3.46 7.08
CA LEU A 129 3.23 -3.40 6.16
C LEU A 129 2.89 -2.67 4.87
N GLY A 130 1.65 -2.81 4.36
CA GLY A 130 1.14 -2.02 3.24
C GLY A 130 1.14 -0.52 3.53
N GLU A 131 0.61 -0.11 4.67
CA GLU A 131 0.59 1.28 5.13
C GLU A 131 2.02 1.81 5.36
N ALA A 132 2.95 0.97 5.81
CA ALA A 132 4.36 1.33 5.90
C ALA A 132 5.00 1.55 4.51
N CYS A 133 4.65 0.74 3.52
CA CYS A 133 5.07 0.92 2.12
C CYS A 133 4.47 2.18 1.49
N LEU A 134 3.21 2.52 1.79
CA LEU A 134 2.62 3.82 1.44
C LEU A 134 3.47 4.96 2.04
N GLY A 135 3.85 4.85 3.31
CA GLY A 135 4.73 5.81 3.97
C GLY A 135 6.11 5.94 3.29
N LEU A 136 6.70 4.83 2.83
CA LEU A 136 7.93 4.87 2.02
C LEU A 136 7.71 5.63 0.72
N VAL A 137 6.66 5.29 -0.03
CA VAL A 137 6.32 5.94 -1.31
C VAL A 137 6.13 7.43 -1.11
N MET A 138 5.30 7.82 -0.15
CA MET A 138 5.01 9.22 0.15
C MET A 138 6.26 10.00 0.56
N GLN A 139 7.11 9.43 1.43
CA GLN A 139 8.27 10.15 1.97
C GLN A 139 9.46 10.17 1.00
N TYR A 140 9.73 9.08 0.29
CA TYR A 140 10.95 8.93 -0.53
C TYR A 140 10.71 9.20 -2.01
N LEU A 141 9.60 8.71 -2.58
CA LEU A 141 9.29 8.95 -3.99
C LEU A 141 8.68 10.35 -4.19
N TYR A 142 7.73 10.73 -3.32
CA TYR A 142 7.01 12.00 -3.43
C TYR A 142 7.53 13.09 -2.49
N GLN A 143 8.58 12.83 -1.70
CA GLN A 143 9.22 13.81 -0.81
C GLN A 143 8.23 14.54 0.14
N SER A 144 7.10 13.89 0.43
CA SER A 144 6.00 14.48 1.16
C SER A 144 6.12 14.23 2.67
N ARG A 145 5.43 15.07 3.45
CA ARG A 145 5.39 15.00 4.92
C ARG A 145 3.98 14.65 5.36
N LEU A 146 3.87 13.60 6.18
CA LEU A 146 2.62 13.20 6.82
C LEU A 146 2.03 14.36 7.63
N LEU A 147 0.79 14.72 7.31
CA LEU A 147 -0.02 15.69 8.03
C LEU A 147 -1.01 15.00 8.97
N ALA A 148 -1.71 14.00 8.47
CA ALA A 148 -2.77 13.32 9.20
C ALA A 148 -2.89 11.85 8.79
N ARG A 149 -3.46 11.06 9.70
CA ARG A 149 -3.95 9.69 9.46
C ARG A 149 -5.45 9.67 9.77
N PRO A 150 -6.28 9.86 8.74
CA PRO A 150 -7.73 9.81 8.88
C PRO A 150 -8.20 8.40 9.25
N THR A 151 -9.04 8.30 10.28
CA THR A 151 -9.60 7.00 10.72
C THR A 151 -10.84 6.61 9.91
N ALA A 152 -11.16 5.31 9.87
CA ALA A 152 -12.36 4.73 9.25
C ALA A 152 -12.32 4.70 7.71
N ASP A 153 -13.38 5.13 7.01
CA ASP A 153 -13.52 4.94 5.55
C ASP A 153 -12.79 6.00 4.70
N TYR A 154 -11.94 6.82 5.32
CA TYR A 154 -11.15 7.86 4.67
C TYR A 154 -9.79 7.33 4.21
N PRO A 155 -9.06 8.05 3.33
CA PRO A 155 -7.72 7.64 2.92
C PRO A 155 -6.78 7.46 4.12
N ASP A 156 -5.98 6.38 4.12
CA ASP A 156 -5.08 6.00 5.21
C ASP A 156 -4.06 7.09 5.62
N ALA A 157 -3.64 7.94 4.67
CA ALA A 157 -2.69 9.01 4.95
C ALA A 157 -2.97 10.28 4.13
N VAL A 158 -2.74 11.44 4.75
CA VAL A 158 -2.69 12.73 4.06
C VAL A 158 -1.31 13.33 4.25
N CYS A 159 -0.64 13.63 3.15
CA CYS A 159 0.71 14.19 3.14
C CYS A 159 0.77 15.48 2.33
N ALA A 160 1.68 16.38 2.67
CA ALA A 160 1.94 17.60 1.90
C ALA A 160 3.37 17.61 1.35
N HIS A 161 3.53 18.04 0.10
CA HIS A 161 4.82 18.43 -0.42
C HIS A 161 5.27 19.73 0.27
N PRO A 162 6.47 19.79 0.87
CA PRO A 162 6.89 20.95 1.66
C PRO A 162 7.06 22.24 0.85
N THR A 163 7.24 22.15 -0.46
CA THR A 163 7.59 23.31 -1.30
C THR A 163 6.66 23.55 -2.49
N ASP A 164 5.75 22.62 -2.83
CA ASP A 164 5.06 22.62 -4.14
C ASP A 164 3.52 22.64 -4.01
N GLN A 165 3.01 23.12 -2.87
CA GLN A 165 1.57 23.23 -2.56
C GLN A 165 0.75 22.02 -3.05
N THR A 166 1.31 20.82 -2.92
CA THR A 166 0.68 19.59 -3.40
C THR A 166 0.31 18.76 -2.19
N LEU A 167 -0.95 18.34 -2.11
CA LEU A 167 -1.46 17.41 -1.13
C LEU A 167 -1.61 16.04 -1.77
N TYR A 168 -1.23 15.00 -1.03
CA TYR A 168 -1.36 13.62 -1.42
C TYR A 168 -2.36 12.93 -0.49
N LEU A 169 -3.44 12.40 -1.06
CA LEU A 169 -4.31 11.43 -0.40
C LEU A 169 -3.72 10.05 -0.68
N GLY A 170 -3.39 9.30 0.36
CA GLY A 170 -2.79 7.97 0.27
C GLY A 170 -3.75 6.90 0.74
N GLU A 171 -3.86 5.85 -0.05
CA GLU A 171 -4.57 4.63 0.30
C GLU A 171 -3.64 3.44 0.04
N ALA A 172 -3.56 2.54 1.01
CA ALA A 172 -2.76 1.35 0.98
C ALA A 172 -3.66 0.11 0.83
N LYS A 173 -3.22 -0.82 0.00
CA LYS A 173 -3.71 -2.20 -0.01
C LYS A 173 -2.52 -3.13 0.07
N ALA A 174 -2.68 -4.25 0.74
CA ALA A 174 -1.60 -5.22 0.84
C ALA A 174 -2.10 -6.64 0.80
N THR A 175 -1.25 -7.51 0.26
CA THR A 175 -1.49 -8.93 0.17
C THR A 175 -0.20 -9.70 0.40
N ALA A 176 -0.34 -10.90 0.94
CA ALA A 176 0.71 -11.92 0.94
C ALA A 176 0.46 -12.97 -0.15
N ALA A 177 -0.18 -12.56 -1.24
CA ALA A 177 -0.48 -13.40 -2.40
C ALA A 177 0.80 -13.82 -3.14
N GLN A 178 0.65 -14.85 -3.98
CA GLN A 178 1.77 -15.43 -4.73
C GLN A 178 2.21 -14.57 -5.91
N THR A 179 1.36 -13.66 -6.42
CA THR A 179 1.64 -12.91 -7.64
C THR A 179 1.45 -11.40 -7.49
N VAL A 180 2.16 -10.64 -8.33
CA VAL A 180 2.02 -9.19 -8.46
C VAL A 180 0.70 -8.81 -9.14
N ASP A 181 0.18 -9.65 -10.04
CA ASP A 181 -1.07 -9.33 -10.75
C ASP A 181 -2.30 -9.35 -9.83
N ASP A 182 -2.25 -10.09 -8.72
CA ASP A 182 -3.29 -10.08 -7.71
C ASP A 182 -3.46 -8.69 -7.08
N ILE A 183 -2.36 -8.02 -6.71
CA ILE A 183 -2.46 -6.71 -6.07
C ILE A 183 -2.88 -5.63 -7.07
N LYS A 184 -2.47 -5.74 -8.35
CA LYS A 184 -2.94 -4.85 -9.43
C LYS A 184 -4.46 -4.89 -9.56
N ARG A 185 -5.04 -6.11 -9.58
CA ARG A 185 -6.50 -6.29 -9.63
C ARG A 185 -7.20 -5.72 -8.40
N VAL A 186 -6.61 -5.85 -7.21
CA VAL A 186 -7.13 -5.23 -5.99
C VAL A 186 -7.13 -3.71 -6.12
N ILE A 187 -6.02 -3.11 -6.56
CA ILE A 187 -5.94 -1.67 -6.82
C ILE A 187 -7.04 -1.24 -7.82
N ASP A 188 -7.19 -1.95 -8.94
CA ASP A 188 -8.21 -1.64 -9.96
C ASP A 188 -9.62 -1.66 -9.38
N SER A 189 -9.93 -2.63 -8.52
CA SER A 189 -11.24 -2.73 -7.87
C SER A 189 -11.51 -1.64 -6.84
N GLU A 190 -10.47 -1.02 -6.29
CA GLU A 190 -10.57 0.05 -5.29
C GLU A 190 -10.64 1.45 -5.91
N LEU A 191 -10.19 1.64 -7.16
CA LEU A 191 -10.25 2.92 -7.86
C LEU A 191 -11.65 3.58 -7.83
N PRO A 192 -12.77 2.86 -8.09
CA PRO A 192 -14.12 3.42 -7.98
C PRO A 192 -14.45 4.05 -6.63
N ARG A 193 -13.90 3.51 -5.54
CA ARG A 193 -14.09 4.04 -4.18
C ARG A 193 -13.16 5.22 -3.90
N PHE A 194 -11.93 5.15 -4.42
CA PHE A 194 -10.88 6.11 -4.10
C PHE A 194 -10.97 7.41 -4.91
N ILE A 195 -11.27 7.34 -6.22
CA ILE A 195 -11.34 8.51 -7.11
C ILE A 195 -12.30 9.61 -6.59
N PRO A 196 -13.51 9.30 -6.08
CA PRO A 196 -14.42 10.30 -5.52
C PRO A 196 -13.78 11.18 -4.43
N PHE A 197 -12.92 10.62 -3.58
CA PHE A 197 -12.23 11.41 -2.55
C PHE A 197 -11.26 12.43 -3.16
N VAL A 198 -10.50 12.02 -4.18
CA VAL A 198 -9.54 12.90 -4.88
C VAL A 198 -10.28 14.00 -5.63
N VAL A 199 -11.36 13.66 -6.33
CA VAL A 199 -12.20 14.63 -7.06
C VAL A 199 -12.86 15.60 -6.09
N ALA A 200 -13.44 15.12 -5.00
CA ALA A 200 -14.08 15.97 -4.00
C ALA A 200 -13.08 16.91 -3.31
N ALA A 201 -11.88 16.42 -2.99
CA ALA A 201 -10.83 17.25 -2.39
C ALA A 201 -10.38 18.37 -3.33
N ASN A 202 -10.15 18.08 -4.62
CA ASN A 202 -9.83 19.13 -5.62
C ASN A 202 -10.99 20.11 -5.84
N ALA A 203 -12.25 19.67 -5.70
CA ALA A 203 -13.42 20.54 -5.90
C ALA A 203 -13.69 21.45 -4.69
N LEU A 204 -13.36 20.99 -3.48
CA LEU A 204 -13.52 21.77 -2.24
C LEU A 204 -12.37 22.76 -2.03
N ASP A 205 -11.18 22.42 -2.51
CA ASP A 205 -10.02 23.29 -2.40
C ASP A 205 -10.12 24.43 -3.43
N ASN A 206 -10.64 25.57 -2.98
CA ASN A 206 -10.75 26.80 -3.79
C ASN A 206 -9.41 27.54 -3.93
N THR A 207 -8.28 26.89 -3.65
CA THR A 207 -6.93 27.49 -3.73
C THR A 207 -6.13 26.94 -4.92
N SER A 208 -4.88 27.37 -5.08
CA SER A 208 -3.93 26.84 -6.06
C SER A 208 -3.33 25.48 -5.69
N THR A 209 -3.75 24.89 -4.57
CA THR A 209 -3.22 23.63 -4.04
C THR A 209 -3.67 22.46 -4.91
N LYS A 210 -2.71 21.67 -5.40
CA LYS A 210 -2.98 20.49 -6.22
C LYS A 210 -3.23 19.29 -5.30
N VAL A 211 -4.35 18.59 -5.43
CA VAL A 211 -4.59 17.34 -4.68
C VAL A 211 -4.42 16.13 -5.60
N LEU A 212 -3.50 15.24 -5.24
CA LEU A 212 -3.21 13.99 -5.94
C LEU A 212 -3.62 12.78 -5.11
N GLY A 213 -4.15 11.75 -5.75
CA GLY A 213 -4.42 10.46 -5.12
C GLY A 213 -3.28 9.47 -5.36
N LEU A 214 -2.87 8.75 -4.33
CA LEU A 214 -1.89 7.67 -4.39
C LEU A 214 -2.51 6.39 -3.82
N LEU A 215 -2.88 5.47 -4.70
CA LEU A 215 -3.32 4.13 -4.32
C LEU A 215 -2.14 3.17 -4.48
N VAL A 216 -1.57 2.73 -3.35
CA VAL A 216 -0.37 1.90 -3.28
C VAL A 216 -0.77 0.49 -2.88
N GLY A 217 -0.57 -0.47 -3.80
CA GLY A 217 -0.74 -1.89 -3.50
C GLY A 217 0.60 -2.56 -3.25
N THR A 218 0.74 -3.27 -2.13
CA THR A 218 1.93 -4.03 -1.75
C THR A 218 1.69 -5.53 -1.82
N THR A 219 2.56 -6.26 -2.52
CA THR A 219 2.65 -7.72 -2.45
C THR A 219 3.91 -8.13 -1.68
N ILE A 220 3.73 -8.91 -0.62
CA ILE A 220 4.83 -9.51 0.16
C ILE A 220 5.12 -10.89 -0.44
N LEU A 221 6.15 -10.99 -1.29
CA LEU A 221 6.50 -12.23 -2.01
C LEU A 221 7.34 -13.17 -1.12
N SER A 222 8.27 -12.60 -0.36
CA SER A 222 9.07 -13.30 0.64
C SER A 222 9.37 -12.38 1.84
N SER A 223 10.15 -12.87 2.80
CA SER A 223 10.54 -12.10 3.99
C SER A 223 11.43 -10.90 3.65
N ASP A 224 12.06 -10.92 2.49
CA ASP A 224 13.07 -9.99 2.01
C ASP A 224 12.77 -9.42 0.60
N GLN A 225 11.71 -9.87 -0.08
CA GLN A 225 11.34 -9.37 -1.42
C GLN A 225 9.89 -8.98 -1.49
N TRP A 226 9.65 -7.69 -1.70
CA TRP A 226 8.31 -7.10 -1.82
C TRP A 226 8.17 -6.40 -3.17
N HIS A 227 6.91 -6.12 -3.51
CA HIS A 227 6.57 -5.36 -4.70
C HIS A 227 5.52 -4.31 -4.36
N CYS A 228 5.67 -3.08 -4.86
CA CYS A 228 4.66 -2.05 -4.76
C CYS A 228 4.23 -1.56 -6.15
N ALA A 229 2.93 -1.68 -6.41
CA ALA A 229 2.26 -1.12 -7.57
C ALA A 229 1.57 0.19 -7.16
N ILE A 230 1.89 1.29 -7.85
CA ILE A 230 1.43 2.64 -7.51
C ILE A 230 0.47 3.13 -8.60
N SER A 231 -0.78 3.42 -8.23
CA SER A 231 -1.72 4.17 -9.07
C SER A 231 -1.79 5.61 -8.60
N GLU A 232 -1.21 6.52 -9.37
CA GLU A 232 -1.36 7.96 -9.14
C GLU A 232 -2.61 8.46 -9.89
N VAL A 233 -3.51 9.12 -9.17
CA VAL A 233 -4.74 9.71 -9.69
C VAL A 233 -4.57 11.22 -9.74
N GLN A 234 -4.67 11.78 -10.94
CA GLN A 234 -4.67 13.22 -11.20
C GLN A 234 -6.03 13.64 -11.75
N VAL A 235 -6.57 14.78 -11.32
CA VAL A 235 -7.88 15.32 -11.70
C VAL A 235 -7.70 16.66 -12.40
#